data_AF-A0A8J6PR38-F1
#
_entry.id   AF-A0A8J6PR38-F1
#
_cell.length_a   1.000
_cell.length_b   1.000
_cell.length_c   1.000
_cell.angle_alpha   90.00
_cell.angle_beta   90.00
_cell.angle_gamma   90.00
#
_symmetry.space_group_name_H-M   'P 1'
#
loop_
_entity.id
_entity.type
_entity.pdbx_description
1 polymer ?
#
loop_
_entity_poly.entity_id
_entity_poly.type
_entity_poly.pdbx_seq_one_letter_code
_entity_poly.pdbx_strand_id
1 'polypeptide(L)' 'TPNQQGVAPAPAPIPAPDGAPAPNRDAAVTELNAALTNVRAAQQSGDLSQLGTAFDRLQRAIDAYQAAGG' A
#
# COMPACT_ATOMS: atom_id res chain seq x y z
N THR A 1 -42.90 -34.99 -5.39
CA THR A 1 -42.13 -34.40 -4.26
C THR A 1 -40.96 -33.63 -4.84
N PRO A 2 -40.77 -32.33 -4.53
CA PRO A 2 -39.60 -31.60 -5.00
C PRO A 2 -38.43 -31.76 -4.02
N ASN A 3 -37.24 -32.05 -4.55
CA ASN A 3 -36.04 -32.35 -3.77
C ASN A 3 -35.27 -31.05 -3.51
N GLN A 4 -35.22 -30.61 -2.25
CA GLN A 4 -34.51 -29.42 -1.80
C GLN A 4 -33.02 -29.70 -1.60
N GLN A 5 -32.24 -29.70 -2.69
CA GLN A 5 -30.78 -29.81 -2.63
C GLN A 5 -30.20 -28.61 -1.87
N GLY A 6 -29.78 -28.87 -0.62
CA GLY A 6 -29.15 -27.87 0.24
C GLY A 6 -27.85 -27.38 -0.37
N VAL A 7 -27.76 -26.07 -0.56
CA VAL A 7 -26.51 -25.38 -0.86
C VAL A 7 -25.60 -25.49 0.37
N ALA A 8 -24.46 -26.18 0.22
CA ALA A 8 -23.43 -26.20 1.25
C ALA A 8 -22.89 -24.78 1.47
N PRO A 9 -22.68 -24.32 2.72
CA PRO A 9 -22.10 -23.01 2.98
C PRO A 9 -20.67 -22.94 2.43
N ALA A 10 -20.33 -21.82 1.78
CA ALA A 10 -19.00 -21.55 1.24
C ALA A 10 -17.94 -21.58 2.37
N PRO A 11 -16.69 -21.99 2.09
CA PRO A 11 -15.62 -21.99 3.08
C PRO A 11 -15.37 -20.56 3.59
N ALA A 12 -15.21 -20.41 4.91
CA ALA A 12 -14.85 -19.14 5.52
C ALA A 12 -13.42 -18.71 5.06
N PRO A 13 -13.16 -17.40 4.91
CA PRO A 13 -11.81 -16.91 4.60
C PRO A 13 -10.85 -17.37 5.69
N ILE A 14 -9.76 -18.02 5.28
CA ILE A 14 -8.68 -18.42 6.17
C ILE A 14 -7.96 -17.13 6.60
N PRO A 15 -7.75 -16.86 7.90
CA PRO A 15 -6.93 -15.73 8.32
C PRO A 15 -5.54 -15.84 7.69
N ALA A 16 -5.06 -14.75 7.09
CA ALA A 16 -3.69 -14.71 6.58
C ALA A 16 -2.71 -14.99 7.75
N PRO A 17 -1.61 -15.72 7.52
CA PRO A 17 -0.63 -15.99 8.56
C PRO A 17 -0.08 -14.69 9.14
N ASP A 18 0.08 -14.62 10.47
CA ASP A 18 0.80 -13.55 11.15
C ASP A 18 2.21 -13.41 10.56
N GLY A 19 2.40 -12.47 9.64
CA GLY A 19 3.66 -12.25 8.93
C GLY A 19 3.57 -12.25 7.40
N ALA A 20 2.43 -12.60 6.80
CA ALA A 20 2.19 -12.25 5.40
C ALA A 20 2.09 -10.71 5.31
N PRO A 21 2.94 -10.02 4.52
CA PRO A 21 2.78 -8.58 4.36
C PRO A 21 1.34 -8.34 3.88
N ALA A 22 0.61 -7.51 4.61
CA ALA A 22 -0.69 -7.09 4.14
C ALA A 22 -0.48 -6.53 2.72
N PRO A 23 -1.36 -6.81 1.74
CA PRO A 23 -1.21 -6.27 0.38
C PRO A 23 -1.02 -4.74 0.37
N ASN A 24 -1.48 -4.07 1.42
CA ASN A 24 -1.30 -2.65 1.69
C ASN A 24 0.15 -2.25 2.03
N ARG A 25 0.95 -3.12 2.65
CA ARG A 25 2.33 -2.84 3.07
C ARG A 25 3.30 -2.85 1.89
N ASP A 26 3.25 -3.86 1.02
CA ASP A 26 4.08 -3.90 -0.20
C ASP A 26 3.77 -2.73 -1.14
N ALA A 27 2.49 -2.40 -1.29
CA ALA A 27 2.06 -1.21 -2.03
C ALA A 27 2.62 0.08 -1.40
N ALA A 28 2.52 0.23 -0.07
CA ALA A 28 3.06 1.40 0.62
C ALA A 28 4.59 1.51 0.51
N VAL A 29 5.32 0.39 0.56
CA VAL A 29 6.79 0.37 0.33
C VAL A 29 7.14 0.82 -1.09
N THR A 30 6.34 0.39 -2.08
CA THR A 30 6.53 0.78 -3.48
C THR A 30 6.33 2.28 -3.66
N GLU A 31 5.27 2.83 -3.07
CA GLU A 31 4.99 4.28 -3.07
C GLU A 31 6.09 5.07 -2.35
N LEU A 32 6.61 4.55 -1.23
CA LEU A 32 7.70 5.17 -0.50
C LEU A 32 8.98 5.27 -1.35
N ASN A 33 9.32 4.19 -2.06
CA ASN A 33 10.47 4.18 -2.96
C ASN A 33 10.31 5.18 -4.13
N ALA A 34 9.10 5.25 -4.71
CA ALA A 34 8.78 6.20 -5.76
C ALA A 34 8.87 7.65 -5.27
N ALA A 35 8.41 7.94 -4.06
CA ALA A 35 8.50 9.26 -3.47
C ALA A 35 9.96 9.68 -3.21
N LEU A 36 10.79 8.78 -2.68
CA LEU A 36 12.23 9.03 -2.49
C LEU A 36 12.94 9.32 -3.82
N THR A 37 12.60 8.59 -4.88
CA THR A 37 13.14 8.82 -6.22
C THR A 37 12.76 10.21 -6.76
N ASN A 38 11.50 10.63 -6.56
CA ASN A 38 11.04 11.97 -6.94
C ASN A 38 11.79 13.07 -6.17
N VAL A 39 12.03 12.88 -4.87
CA VAL A 39 12.82 13.85 -4.07
C VAL A 39 14.23 13.98 -4.62
N ARG A 40 14.89 12.87 -4.93
CA ARG A 40 16.24 12.90 -5.52
C ARG A 40 16.27 13.61 -6.87
N ALA A 41 15.30 13.31 -7.74
CA ALA A 41 15.21 13.96 -9.05
C ALA A 41 14.95 15.47 -8.93
N ALA A 42 14.06 15.88 -8.03
CA ALA A 42 13.77 17.29 -7.77
C ALA A 42 14.99 18.04 -7.24
N GLN A 43 15.75 17.44 -6.32
CA GLN A 43 17.01 18.00 -5.82
C GLN A 43 18.04 18.17 -6.95
N GLN A 44 18.18 17.17 -7.82
CA GLN A 44 19.10 17.22 -8.96
C GLN A 44 18.71 18.27 -10.00
N SER A 45 17.41 18.49 -10.18
CA SER A 45 16.88 19.49 -11.11
C SER A 45 17.02 20.92 -10.59
N GLY A 46 17.23 21.13 -9.30
CA GLY A 46 17.24 22.46 -8.67
C GLY A 46 15.87 23.16 -8.64
N ASP A 47 14.79 22.45 -8.96
CA ASP A 47 13.44 23.00 -8.99
C ASP A 47 12.78 22.87 -7.61
N LEU A 48 12.67 23.99 -6.91
CA LEU A 48 12.14 24.06 -5.54
C LEU A 48 10.63 23.71 -5.48
N SER A 49 9.88 23.92 -6.56
CA SER A 49 8.45 23.60 -6.61
C SER A 49 8.23 22.09 -6.74
N GLN A 50 9.01 21.44 -7.59
CA GLN A 50 9.09 19.98 -7.69
C GLN A 50 9.56 19.37 -6.37
N LEU A 51 10.51 20.02 -5.69
CA LEU A 51 11.00 19.55 -4.39
C LEU A 51 9.90 19.59 -3.32
N GLY A 52 9.13 20.68 -3.24
CA GLY A 52 7.98 20.77 -2.32
C GLY A 52 6.93 19.70 -2.61
N THR A 53 6.62 19.47 -3.89
CA THR A 53 5.67 18.43 -4.32
C THR A 53 6.18 17.02 -3.99
N ALA A 54 7.48 16.78 -4.15
CA ALA A 54 8.10 15.50 -3.83
C ALA A 54 8.09 15.23 -2.32
N PHE A 55 8.28 16.25 -1.48
CA PHE A 55 8.17 16.11 -0.03
C PHE A 55 6.75 15.83 0.44
N ASP A 56 5.72 16.46 -0.15
CA ASP A 56 4.32 16.14 0.13
C ASP A 56 4.01 14.68 -0.17
N ARG A 57 4.44 14.19 -1.34
CA ARG A 57 4.30 12.79 -1.73
C ARG A 57 5.03 11.84 -0.78
N LEU A 58 6.24 12.21 -0.35
CA LEU A 58 7.01 11.41 0.61
C LEU A 58 6.27 11.30 1.94
N GLN A 59 5.75 12.40 2.46
CA GLN A 59 5.01 12.39 3.72
C GLN A 59 3.77 11.50 3.63
N ARG A 60 3.03 11.57 2.52
CA ARG A 60 1.84 10.73 2.30
C ARG A 60 2.18 9.24 2.16
N ALA A 61 3.29 8.90 1.53
CA ALA A 61 3.75 7.52 1.43
C ALA A 61 4.19 6.95 2.80
N ILE A 62 4.82 7.78 3.65
CA ILE A 62 5.18 7.39 5.02
C ILE A 62 3.93 7.11 5.86
N ASP A 63 2.92 7.98 5.78
CA ASP A 63 1.64 7.78 6.47
C ASP A 63 0.97 6.47 6.03
N ALA A 64 0.90 6.21 4.72
CA ALA A 64 0.37 4.97 4.18
C ALA A 64 1.15 3.73 4.66
N TYR A 65 2.48 3.81 4.76
CA TYR A 65 3.32 2.72 5.26
C TYR A 65 3.10 2.46 6.76
N GLN A 66 3.05 3.51 7.58
CA GLN A 66 2.74 3.41 9.01
C GLN A 66 1.33 2.84 9.23
N ALA A 67 0.34 3.31 8.47
CA ALA A 67 -1.03 2.79 8.52
C ALA A 67 -1.12 1.32 8.07
N ALA A 68 -0.20 0.86 7.22
CA ALA A 68 -0.10 -0.52 6.78
C ALA A 68 0.64 -1.45 7.78
N GLY A 69 1.09 -0.92 8.93
CA GLY A 69 1.64 -1.73 10.03
C GLY A 69 3.13 -1.57 10.28
N GLY A 70 3.83 -0.68 9.54
CA GLY A 70 5.24 -0.34 9.80
C GLY A 70 6.24 -1.46 9.52
#